data_AF-A0A2M7UUE8-F1
#
_entry.id   AF-A0A2M7UUE8-F1
#
_cell.length_a   1.000
_cell.length_b   1.000
_cell.length_c   1.000
_cell.angle_alpha   90.00
_cell.angle_beta   90.00
_cell.angle_gamma   90.00
#
_symmetry.space_group_name_H-M   'P 1'
#
loop_
_entity.id
_entity.type
_entity.pdbx_description
1 polymer ?
#
loop_
_entity_poly.entity_id
_entity_poly.type
_entity_poly.pdbx_seq_one_letter_code
_entity_poly.pdbx_strand_id
1 'polypeptide(L)'
;MSEVSQNIFFQYFSWQFFDVPKKLIKAWKNFLLFNLNYFSIPLLVKTLFAPWRKYKMSYGRGFDAGRYAEAFLSNLIFRILGAIVRIFLIIIGLFVEILIIFGGIIVFFGWLILPALLIWGLIFGFKVLF
;
A
#
# COMPACT_ATOMS: atom_id res chain seq x y z
N MET A 1 -19.73 -4.29 29.41
CA MET A 1 -19.08 -3.52 30.49
C MET A 1 -19.69 -2.13 30.48
N SER A 2 -20.64 -1.95 31.40
CA SER A 2 -21.41 -0.75 31.79
C SER A 2 -21.81 0.27 30.72
N GLU A 3 -23.07 0.18 30.29
CA GLU A 3 -23.86 1.32 29.83
C GLU A 3 -24.04 2.31 30.98
N VAL A 4 -23.02 3.14 31.20
CA VAL A 4 -23.19 4.36 32.00
C VAL A 4 -23.95 5.33 31.12
N SER A 5 -25.05 5.91 31.61
CA SER A 5 -25.82 6.96 30.94
C SER A 5 -24.94 8.21 30.75
N GLN A 6 -24.03 8.18 29.79
CA GLN A 6 -23.15 9.30 29.52
C GLN A 6 -23.92 10.35 28.73
N ASN A 7 -23.74 11.60 29.13
CA ASN A 7 -24.27 12.77 28.44
C ASN A 7 -23.93 12.69 26.93
N ILE A 8 -24.91 12.94 26.07
CA ILE A 8 -24.78 12.85 24.59
C ILE A 8 -23.57 13.65 24.10
N PHE A 9 -23.26 14.78 24.74
CA PHE A 9 -22.07 15.58 24.41
C PHE A 9 -20.76 14.80 24.59
N PHE A 10 -20.64 14.08 25.70
CA PHE A 10 -19.46 13.25 25.97
C PHE A 10 -19.38 12.06 25.03
N GLN A 11 -20.51 11.43 24.71
CA GLN A 11 -20.57 10.35 23.72
C GLN A 11 -20.11 10.83 22.35
N TYR A 12 -20.57 11.99 21.91
CA TYR A 12 -20.12 12.60 20.66
C TYR A 12 -18.62 12.87 20.67
N PHE A 13 -18.08 13.44 21.75
CA PHE A 13 -16.65 13.73 21.84
C PHE A 13 -15.81 12.44 21.81
N SER A 14 -16.24 11.39 22.54
CA SER A 14 -15.61 10.06 22.48
C SER A 14 -15.63 9.51 21.06
N TRP A 15 -16.78 9.57 20.41
CA TRP A 15 -16.96 9.06 19.05
C TRP A 15 -16.05 9.78 18.04
N GLN A 16 -16.03 11.11 18.10
CA GLN A 16 -15.31 11.98 17.17
C GLN A 16 -13.79 11.84 17.29
N PHE A 17 -13.26 11.82 18.52
CA PHE A 17 -11.82 11.91 18.76
C PHE A 17 -11.15 10.58 19.14
N PHE A 18 -11.90 9.56 19.56
CA PHE A 18 -11.33 8.29 19.99
C PHE A 18 -11.86 7.11 19.18
N ASP A 19 -13.17 6.94 19.04
CA ASP A 19 -13.71 5.70 18.47
C ASP A 19 -13.51 5.64 16.95
N VAL A 20 -13.91 6.68 16.22
CA VAL A 20 -13.75 6.72 14.76
C VAL A 20 -12.28 6.86 14.36
N PRO A 21 -11.44 7.73 14.97
CA PRO A 21 -10.02 7.79 14.62
C PRO A 21 -9.28 6.46 14.79
N LYS A 22 -9.57 5.69 15.85
CA LYS A 22 -9.01 4.34 16.01
C LYS A 22 -9.44 3.40 14.87
N LYS A 23 -10.72 3.45 14.46
CA LYS A 23 -11.23 2.67 13.32
C LYS A 23 -10.58 3.09 12.01
N LEU A 24 -10.38 4.39 11.79
CA LEU A 24 -9.71 4.93 10.61
C LEU A 24 -8.25 4.45 10.54
N ILE A 25 -7.50 4.51 11.64
CA ILE A 25 -6.12 4.00 11.69
C ILE A 25 -6.09 2.50 11.38
N LYS A 26 -7.02 1.72 11.94
CA LYS A 26 -7.13 0.28 11.66
C LYS A 26 -7.43 0.01 10.19
N ALA A 27 -8.40 0.72 9.60
CA ALA A 27 -8.74 0.59 8.19
C ALA A 27 -7.56 0.99 7.29
N TRP A 28 -6.90 2.10 7.61
CA TRP A 28 -5.73 2.59 6.88
C TRP A 28 -4.60 1.57 6.88
N LYS A 29 -4.27 0.98 8.03
CA LYS A 29 -3.30 -0.13 8.13
C LYS A 29 -3.70 -1.32 7.26
N ASN A 30 -4.98 -1.67 7.23
CA ASN A 30 -5.47 -2.77 6.40
C ASN A 30 -5.30 -2.47 4.91
N PHE A 31 -5.53 -1.23 4.46
CA PHE A 31 -5.31 -0.84 3.06
C PHE A 31 -3.84 -0.90 2.66
N LEU A 32 -2.93 -0.44 3.52
CA LEU A 32 -1.48 -0.54 3.29
C LEU A 32 -1.05 -2.00 3.16
N LEU A 33 -1.43 -2.85 4.14
CA LEU A 33 -1.13 -4.28 4.08
C LEU A 33 -1.77 -4.96 2.87
N PHE A 34 -3.00 -4.58 2.52
CA PHE A 34 -3.69 -5.11 1.36
C PHE A 34 -2.93 -4.80 0.07
N ASN A 35 -2.49 -3.56 -0.13
CA ASN A 35 -1.76 -3.16 -1.34
C ASN A 35 -0.42 -3.91 -1.49
N LEU A 36 0.35 -4.02 -0.40
CA LEU A 36 1.59 -4.81 -0.39
C LEU A 36 1.36 -6.28 -0.77
N ASN A 37 0.24 -6.87 -0.34
CA ASN A 37 -0.14 -8.24 -0.68
C ASN A 37 -0.69 -8.36 -2.12
N TYR A 38 -1.52 -7.41 -2.56
CA TYR A 38 -2.10 -7.37 -3.90
C TYR A 38 -1.02 -7.33 -4.98
N PHE A 39 -0.05 -6.43 -4.83
CA PHE A 39 1.12 -6.38 -5.71
C PHE A 39 2.19 -7.44 -5.36
N SER A 40 2.00 -8.20 -4.29
CA SER A 40 2.95 -9.22 -3.82
C SER A 40 4.39 -8.69 -3.68
N ILE A 41 4.54 -7.43 -3.24
CA ILE A 41 5.82 -6.72 -3.20
C ILE A 41 6.91 -7.52 -2.48
N PRO A 42 6.67 -8.11 -1.28
CA PRO A 42 7.71 -8.88 -0.59
C PRO A 42 8.18 -10.10 -1.40
N LEU A 43 7.28 -10.74 -2.16
CA LEU A 43 7.59 -11.88 -3.00
C LEU A 43 8.37 -11.46 -4.25
N LEU A 44 7.97 -10.36 -4.90
CA LEU A 44 8.65 -9.83 -6.08
C LEU A 44 10.10 -9.45 -5.77
N VAL A 45 10.34 -8.83 -4.62
CA VAL A 45 11.69 -8.48 -4.15
C VAL A 45 12.51 -9.74 -3.88
N LYS A 46 11.96 -10.73 -3.16
CA LYS A 46 12.64 -12.00 -2.88
C LYS A 46 12.98 -12.80 -4.15
N THR A 47 12.18 -12.65 -5.20
CA THR A 47 12.32 -13.41 -6.45
C THR A 47 12.88 -12.59 -7.61
N LEU A 48 13.48 -11.42 -7.33
CA LEU A 48 13.93 -10.47 -8.34
C LEU A 48 14.79 -11.13 -9.43
N PHE A 49 15.83 -11.86 -9.01
CA PHE A 49 16.76 -12.58 -9.88
C PHE A 49 16.40 -14.07 -10.06
N ALA A 50 15.21 -14.48 -9.63
CA ALA A 50 14.76 -15.85 -9.80
C ALA A 50 14.49 -16.14 -11.29
N PRO A 51 14.83 -17.34 -11.78
CA PRO A 51 14.58 -17.76 -13.16
C PRO A 51 13.13 -17.51 -13.57
N TRP A 52 12.95 -16.85 -14.71
CA TRP A 52 11.62 -16.54 -15.22
C TRP A 52 10.95 -17.81 -15.77
N ARG A 53 9.71 -18.10 -15.33
CA ARG A 53 8.84 -19.17 -15.84
C ARG A 53 9.51 -20.54 -16.06
N LYS A 54 10.49 -20.90 -15.23
CA LYS A 54 11.29 -22.14 -15.35
C LYS A 54 12.03 -22.29 -16.69
N TYR A 55 12.21 -21.22 -17.48
CA TYR A 55 13.13 -21.23 -18.62
C TYR A 55 14.55 -21.36 -18.08
N LYS A 56 15.06 -22.59 -18.13
CA LYS A 56 16.43 -22.93 -17.79
C LYS A 56 16.99 -23.79 -18.92
N MET A 57 17.95 -23.25 -19.64
CA MET A 57 18.75 -24.06 -20.55
C MET A 57 19.66 -24.98 -19.74
N SER A 58 19.61 -26.28 -20.03
CA SER A 58 20.47 -27.27 -19.39
C SER A 58 21.89 -27.15 -19.92
N TYR A 59 22.86 -27.15 -19.01
CA TYR A 59 24.28 -27.14 -19.35
C TYR A 59 24.71 -28.42 -20.10
N GLY A 60 23.93 -29.51 -20.03
CA GLY A 60 24.24 -30.78 -20.70
C GLY A 60 25.09 -31.72 -19.85
N ARG A 61 25.67 -32.76 -20.48
CA ARG A 61 26.59 -33.73 -19.85
C ARG A 61 27.94 -33.66 -20.57
N GLY A 62 29.05 -33.78 -19.83
CA GLY A 62 30.42 -33.66 -20.36
C GLY A 62 30.97 -32.23 -20.27
N PHE A 63 32.28 -32.05 -20.50
CA PHE A 63 32.93 -30.73 -20.45
C PHE A 63 32.93 -30.09 -21.85
N ASP A 64 31.99 -29.17 -22.09
CA ASP A 64 31.91 -28.36 -23.30
C ASP A 64 31.76 -26.88 -22.91
N ALA A 65 32.88 -26.16 -22.98
CA ALA A 65 32.94 -24.76 -22.57
C ALA A 65 32.05 -23.84 -23.43
N GLY A 66 31.89 -24.15 -24.73
CA GLY A 66 31.05 -23.35 -25.63
C GLY A 66 29.59 -23.47 -25.26
N ARG A 67 29.10 -24.70 -25.06
CA ARG A 67 27.74 -24.98 -24.63
C ARG A 67 27.44 -24.41 -23.24
N TYR A 68 28.40 -24.43 -22.33
CA TYR A 68 28.24 -23.85 -21.01
C TYR A 68 28.10 -22.33 -21.04
N ALA A 69 28.88 -21.64 -21.87
CA ALA A 69 28.77 -20.20 -22.06
C ALA A 69 27.41 -19.82 -22.66
N GLU A 70 26.94 -20.56 -23.66
CA GLU A 70 25.64 -20.33 -24.31
C GLU A 70 24.47 -20.51 -23.32
N ALA A 71 24.48 -21.61 -22.56
CA ALA A 71 23.45 -21.87 -21.55
C ALA A 71 23.47 -20.81 -20.44
N PHE A 72 24.65 -20.37 -19.99
CA PHE A 72 24.81 -19.32 -18.99
C PHE A 72 24.22 -17.99 -19.48
N LEU A 73 24.62 -17.52 -20.66
CA LEU A 73 24.16 -16.26 -21.24
C LEU A 73 22.65 -16.28 -21.48
N SER A 74 22.12 -17.37 -22.02
CA SER A 74 20.68 -17.54 -22.24
C SER A 74 19.90 -17.46 -20.92
N ASN A 75 20.36 -18.18 -19.89
CA ASN A 75 19.75 -18.15 -18.56
C ASN A 75 19.84 -16.76 -17.90
N LEU A 76 20.93 -16.02 -18.14
CA LEU A 76 21.12 -14.66 -17.64
C LEU A 76 20.11 -13.70 -18.28
N ILE A 77 19.95 -13.75 -19.61
CA ILE A 77 18.99 -12.91 -20.35
C ILE A 77 17.57 -13.11 -19.80
N PHE A 78 17.12 -14.36 -19.62
CA PHE A 78 15.79 -14.64 -19.09
C PHE A 78 15.60 -14.16 -17.63
N ARG A 79 16.65 -14.23 -16.80
CA ARG A 79 16.60 -13.67 -15.43
C ARG A 79 16.49 -12.15 -15.45
N ILE A 80 17.23 -11.47 -16.33
CA ILE A 80 17.18 -10.01 -16.48
C ILE A 80 15.79 -9.58 -16.96
N LEU A 81 15.23 -10.21 -17.99
CA LEU A 81 13.87 -9.92 -18.45
C LEU A 81 12.84 -10.10 -17.34
N GLY A 82 12.95 -11.19 -16.57
CA GLY A 82 12.09 -11.40 -15.41
C GLY A 82 12.28 -10.35 -14.32
N ALA A 83 13.52 -9.93 -14.05
CA ALA A 83 13.83 -8.88 -13.08
C ALA A 83 13.23 -7.55 -13.51
N ILE A 84 13.32 -7.17 -14.79
CA ILE A 84 12.74 -5.94 -15.34
C ILE A 84 11.23 -5.89 -15.05
N VAL A 85 10.49 -6.94 -15.41
CA VAL A 85 9.03 -6.99 -15.18
C VAL A 85 8.71 -6.87 -13.68
N ARG A 86 9.43 -7.57 -12.82
CA ARG A 86 9.23 -7.49 -11.36
C ARG A 86 9.54 -6.10 -10.81
N ILE A 87 10.58 -5.43 -11.29
CA ILE A 87 10.92 -4.05 -10.91
C ILE A 87 9.77 -3.10 -11.28
N PHE A 88 9.24 -3.21 -12.50
CA PHE A 88 8.09 -2.40 -12.91
C PHE A 88 6.88 -2.59 -11.98
N LEU A 89 6.53 -3.84 -11.66
CA LEU A 89 5.43 -4.13 -10.73
C LEU A 89 5.71 -3.60 -9.31
N ILE A 90 6.95 -3.71 -8.84
CA ILE A 90 7.36 -3.16 -7.54
C ILE A 90 7.20 -1.63 -7.54
N ILE A 91 7.68 -0.94 -8.57
CA ILE A 91 7.58 0.52 -8.68
C ILE A 91 6.12 0.96 -8.67
N ILE A 92 5.26 0.33 -9.47
CA ILE A 92 3.83 0.67 -9.52
C ILE A 92 3.17 0.42 -8.15
N GLY A 93 3.41 -0.73 -7.54
CA GLY A 93 2.81 -1.04 -6.24
C GLY A 93 3.29 -0.12 -5.11
N LEU A 94 4.56 0.29 -5.12
CA LEU A 94 5.09 1.29 -4.18
C LEU A 94 4.52 2.69 -4.45
N PHE A 95 4.32 3.07 -5.71
CA PHE A 95 3.66 4.32 -6.05
C PHE A 95 2.21 4.35 -5.51
N VAL A 96 1.45 3.27 -5.69
CA VAL A 96 0.10 3.14 -5.11
C VAL A 96 0.16 3.16 -3.58
N GLU A 97 1.14 2.50 -2.95
CA GLU A 97 1.34 2.53 -1.49
C GLU A 97 1.48 3.97 -0.99
N ILE A 98 2.29 4.78 -1.68
CA ILE A 98 2.48 6.21 -1.35
C ILE A 98 1.15 6.97 -1.45
N LEU A 99 0.36 6.74 -2.49
CA LEU A 99 -0.97 7.36 -2.62
C LEU A 99 -1.92 6.96 -1.47
N ILE A 100 -1.89 5.70 -1.03
CA ILE A 100 -2.70 5.23 0.11
C ILE A 100 -2.24 5.89 1.42
N ILE A 101 -0.93 6.10 1.62
CA ILE A 101 -0.40 6.83 2.77
C ILE A 101 -0.96 8.25 2.78
N PHE A 102 -0.81 9.00 1.69
CA PHE A 102 -1.31 10.38 1.61
C PHE A 102 -2.83 10.46 1.74
N GLY A 103 -3.58 9.55 1.09
CA GLY A 103 -5.03 9.47 1.21
C GLY A 103 -5.48 9.21 2.65
N GLY A 104 -4.82 8.29 3.35
CA GLY A 104 -5.11 8.01 4.75
C GLY A 104 -4.82 9.19 5.67
N ILE A 105 -3.72 9.92 5.46
CA ILE A 105 -3.41 11.18 6.18
C ILE A 105 -4.54 12.19 5.96
N ILE A 106 -4.92 12.46 4.71
CA ILE A 106 -5.97 13.43 4.37
C ILE A 106 -7.29 13.05 5.04
N VAL A 107 -7.71 11.78 4.96
CA VAL A 107 -8.95 11.30 5.58
C VAL A 107 -8.90 11.40 7.11
N PHE A 108 -7.77 11.02 7.73
CA PHE A 108 -7.61 11.05 9.18
C PHE A 108 -7.66 12.48 9.73
N PHE A 109 -6.83 13.38 9.18
CA PHE A 109 -6.83 14.78 9.62
C PHE A 109 -8.10 15.50 9.22
N GLY A 110 -8.63 15.22 8.03
CA GLY A 110 -9.93 15.73 7.55
C GLY A 110 -11.05 15.39 8.52
N TRP A 111 -11.09 14.17 9.06
CA TRP A 111 -12.04 13.77 10.09
C TRP A 111 -11.89 14.58 11.38
N LEU A 112 -10.66 14.76 11.87
CA LEU A 112 -10.41 15.50 13.11
C LEU A 112 -10.81 16.97 13.03
N ILE A 113 -10.57 17.62 11.89
CA ILE A 113 -10.92 19.04 11.68
C ILE A 113 -12.37 19.24 11.23
N LEU A 114 -13.08 18.17 10.87
CA LEU A 114 -14.45 18.22 10.35
C LEU A 114 -15.41 19.03 11.24
N PRO A 115 -15.42 18.90 12.58
CA PRO A 115 -16.29 19.71 13.43
C PRO A 115 -15.99 21.21 13.34
N ALA A 116 -14.70 21.58 13.24
CA ALA A 116 -14.30 22.98 13.10
C ALA A 116 -14.69 23.54 11.72
N LEU A 117 -14.52 22.75 10.66
CA LEU A 117 -14.96 23.11 9.30
C LEU A 117 -16.47 23.33 9.24
N LEU A 118 -17.26 22.49 9.90
CA LEU A 118 -18.72 22.65 9.96
C LEU A 118 -19.12 23.96 10.66
N ILE A 119 -18.54 24.26 11.83
CA ILE A 119 -18.82 25.50 12.56
C ILE A 119 -18.42 26.71 11.71
N TRP A 120 -17.23 26.68 11.11
CA TRP A 120 -16.73 27.77 10.29
C TRP A 120 -17.60 27.99 9.04
N GLY A 121 -18.01 26.90 8.37
CA GLY A 121 -18.91 26.95 7.22
C GLY A 121 -20.28 27.53 7.55
N LEU A 122 -20.84 27.20 8.70
CA LEU A 122 -22.10 27.80 9.17
C LEU A 122 -21.93 29.30 9.41
N ILE A 123 -20.91 29.73 10.15
CA ILE A 123 -20.65 31.15 10.42
C ILE A 123 -20.46 31.94 9.12
N PHE A 124 -19.69 31.39 8.19
CA PHE A 124 -19.47 32.01 6.88
C PHE A 124 -20.77 32.13 6.08
N GLY A 125 -21.58 31.06 6.05
CA GLY A 125 -22.89 31.07 5.39
C GLY A 125 -23.83 32.14 5.94
N PHE A 126 -23.92 32.29 7.26
CA PHE A 126 -24.71 33.35 7.89
C PHE A 126 -24.24 34.75 7.49
N LYS A 127 -22.94 35.00 7.44
CA LYS A 127 -22.38 36.30 7.01
C LYS A 127 -22.61 36.65 5.55
N VAL A 128 -22.85 35.65 4.69
CA VAL A 128 -23.12 35.89 3.26
C VAL A 128 -24.60 36.19 3.03
N LEU A 129 -25.48 35.62 3.85
CA LEU A 129 -26.94 35.74 3.70
C LEU A 129 -27.54 37.00 4.33
N PHE A 130 -26.92 37.54 5.39
CA PHE A 130 -27.37 38.72 6.14
C PHE A 130 -26.30 39.82 6.09
#